data_AF-A0A2A4N6P6-F1
#
_entry.id   AF-A0A2A4N6P6-F1
#
_cell.length_a   1.000
_cell.length_b   1.000
_cell.length_c   1.000
_cell.angle_alpha   90.00
_cell.angle_beta   90.00
_cell.angle_gamma   90.00
#
_symmetry.space_group_name_H-M   'P 1'
#
loop_
_entity.id
_entity.type
_entity.pdbx_description
1 polymer ?
#
loop_
_entity_poly.entity_id
_entity_poly.type
_entity_poly.pdbx_seq_one_letter_code
_entity_poly.pdbx_strand_id
1 'polypeptide(L)'
;MKVKYEVADILRRNHHKLEYVVPNRWKLRTLYAIEICRTAALGGHIDQCLNTDCNQMHISYNSCRNRHCPKCQGHKRQQWILARENELINTSYYHMVFTLPSQLHKLTFTNQKIIYSILFKTAWSVVRDFASNPKFIGGKTGMISILHTWGQNLSFHPHLHCIVPGGGINPNKKWKTAKGKDKYLFPVKAISKVFRARFTEQIRLHFNLEQKFYKCLFQKKWVVYCKRPFYGPKQVIEYIGRYTHKVA
;
A
#
# COMPACT_ATOMS: atom_id res chain seq x y z
N MET A 1 -7.95 14.86 18.53
CA MET A 1 -7.08 14.39 19.63
C MET A 1 -5.64 14.76 19.32
N LYS A 2 -5.03 15.66 20.09
CA LYS A 2 -3.63 16.07 19.91
C LYS A 2 -2.76 15.01 20.60
N VAL A 3 -1.84 14.39 19.86
CA VAL A 3 -0.96 13.35 20.43
C VAL A 3 0.07 14.00 21.36
N LYS A 4 0.37 13.36 22.49
CA LYS A 4 1.34 13.87 23.49
C LYS A 4 2.77 13.91 22.94
N TYR A 5 3.10 12.97 22.06
CA TYR A 5 4.41 12.85 21.42
C TYR A 5 4.24 12.57 19.93
N GLU A 6 5.10 13.17 19.13
CA GLU A 6 5.19 12.98 17.69
C GLU A 6 6.50 12.26 17.31
N VAL A 7 6.57 11.72 16.09
CA VAL A 7 7.81 11.17 15.53
C VAL A 7 8.94 12.21 15.56
N ALA A 8 8.63 13.48 15.30
CA ALA A 8 9.61 14.57 15.35
C ALA A 8 10.25 14.73 16.74
N ASP A 9 9.52 14.46 17.83
CA ASP A 9 10.07 14.54 19.19
C ASP A 9 11.11 13.45 19.44
N ILE A 10 10.85 12.23 18.94
CA ILE A 10 11.79 11.11 19.04
C ILE A 10 13.07 11.42 18.25
N LEU A 11 12.93 11.98 17.04
CA LEU A 11 14.06 12.36 16.21
C LEU A 11 14.92 13.44 16.86
N ARG A 12 14.31 14.52 17.37
CA ARG A 12 15.03 15.59 18.09
C ARG A 12 15.82 15.06 19.28
N ARG A 13 15.21 14.18 20.09
CA ARG A 13 15.89 13.57 21.26
C ARG A 13 17.09 12.70 20.89
N ASN A 14 17.15 12.18 19.66
CA ASN A 14 18.18 11.26 19.21
C ASN A 14 19.01 11.80 18.04
N HIS A 15 18.95 13.10 17.75
CA HIS A 15 19.54 13.71 16.55
C HIS A 15 21.00 13.29 16.33
N HIS A 16 21.82 13.38 17.38
CA HIS A 16 23.24 13.00 17.39
C HIS A 16 23.51 11.52 17.06
N LYS A 17 22.53 10.63 17.24
CA LYS A 17 22.67 9.19 16.94
C LYS A 17 22.23 8.85 15.51
N LEU A 18 21.48 9.72 14.85
CA LEU A 18 20.84 9.40 13.57
C LEU A 18 21.86 9.06 12.47
N GLU A 19 23.00 9.74 12.44
CA GLU A 19 24.04 9.48 11.43
C GLU A 19 24.65 8.08 11.55
N TYR A 20 24.71 7.52 12.75
CA TYR A 20 25.29 6.20 13.01
C TYR A 20 24.32 5.04 12.78
N VAL A 21 23.01 5.29 12.85
CA VAL A 21 21.98 4.23 12.72
C VAL A 21 21.33 4.20 11.34
N VAL A 22 21.46 5.26 10.55
CA VAL A 22 20.80 5.39 9.26
C VAL A 22 21.74 4.92 8.14
N PRO A 23 21.31 4.00 7.25
CA PRO A 23 22.23 3.34 6.31
C PRO A 23 22.67 4.22 5.13
N ASN A 24 22.06 5.40 4.93
CA ASN A 24 22.46 6.33 3.86
C ASN A 24 21.95 7.77 4.06
N ARG A 25 22.59 8.72 3.36
CA ARG A 25 22.27 10.15 3.43
C ARG A 25 20.84 10.50 3.00
N TRP A 26 20.23 9.74 2.09
CA TRP A 26 18.85 9.98 1.63
C TRP A 26 17.84 9.80 2.76
N LYS A 27 18.01 8.73 3.54
CA LYS A 27 17.19 8.49 4.74
C LYS A 27 17.48 9.54 5.81
N LEU A 28 18.73 9.94 6.01
CA LEU A 28 19.09 10.97 6.99
C LEU A 28 18.41 12.32 6.66
N ARG A 29 18.47 12.76 5.40
CA ARG A 29 17.74 13.95 4.91
C ARG A 29 16.23 13.85 5.14
N THR A 30 15.67 12.65 4.98
CA THR A 30 14.24 12.40 5.24
C THR A 30 13.91 12.57 6.71
N LEU A 31 14.71 12.00 7.61
CA LEU A 31 14.51 12.14 9.06
C LEU A 31 14.65 13.61 9.49
N TYR A 32 15.69 14.30 9.00
CA TYR A 32 15.88 15.73 9.27
C TYR A 32 14.66 16.56 8.81
N ALA A 33 14.12 16.30 7.61
CA ALA A 33 12.92 16.98 7.14
C ALA A 33 11.69 16.74 8.06
N ILE A 34 11.56 15.55 8.64
CA ILE A 34 10.48 15.24 9.61
C ILE A 34 10.72 15.97 10.94
N GLU A 35 11.97 16.01 11.39
CA GLU A 35 12.40 16.65 12.64
C GLU A 35 12.07 18.14 12.70
N ILE A 36 12.38 18.89 11.64
CA ILE A 36 12.16 20.35 11.57
C ILE A 36 10.76 20.74 11.09
N CYS A 37 9.92 19.76 10.73
CA CYS A 37 8.60 20.02 10.17
C CYS A 37 7.67 20.73 11.16
N ARG A 38 7.00 21.80 10.71
CA ARG A 38 6.11 22.65 11.54
C ARG A 38 6.84 23.30 12.71
N THR A 39 8.04 23.82 12.46
CA THR A 39 8.83 24.59 13.42
C THR A 39 9.29 25.91 12.78
N ALA A 40 9.79 26.84 13.59
CA ALA A 40 10.33 28.12 13.11
C ALA A 40 11.47 27.96 12.09
N ALA A 41 12.19 26.83 12.10
CA ALA A 41 13.26 26.54 11.14
C ALA A 41 12.79 26.50 9.68
N LEU A 42 11.49 26.36 9.43
CA LEU A 42 10.89 26.40 8.08
C LEU A 42 10.16 27.73 7.79
N GLY A 43 10.26 28.71 8.69
CA GLY A 43 9.42 29.91 8.66
C GLY A 43 7.95 29.63 8.95
N GLY A 44 7.12 30.66 8.85
CA GLY A 44 5.69 30.55 9.10
C GLY A 44 4.91 31.81 8.75
N HIS A 45 3.62 31.75 9.03
CA HIS A 45 2.67 32.84 8.86
C HIS A 45 2.13 33.25 10.23
N ILE A 46 1.75 34.51 10.33
CA ILE A 46 1.11 35.09 11.49
C ILE A 46 -0.22 35.63 11.01
N ASP A 47 -1.32 35.05 11.48
CA ASP A 47 -2.68 35.41 11.12
C ASP A 47 -3.36 36.05 12.34
N GLN A 48 -4.19 37.08 12.13
CA GLN A 48 -4.98 37.70 13.19
C GLN A 48 -6.46 37.42 12.97
N CYS A 49 -7.18 37.03 14.03
CA CYS A 49 -8.62 36.91 13.97
C CYS A 49 -9.25 38.31 13.84
N LEU A 50 -9.97 38.55 12.74
CA LEU A 50 -10.65 39.82 12.50
C LEU A 50 -11.95 40.00 13.32
N ASN A 51 -12.37 38.96 14.07
CA ASN A 51 -13.48 39.11 15.02
C ASN A 51 -13.00 39.98 16.19
N THR A 52 -13.68 41.12 16.39
CA THR A 52 -13.38 42.12 17.43
C THR A 52 -13.40 41.55 18.84
N ASP A 53 -14.21 40.51 19.10
CA ASP A 53 -14.30 39.87 20.42
C ASP A 53 -13.19 38.83 20.65
N CYS A 54 -12.49 38.40 19.59
CA CYS A 54 -11.42 37.40 19.66
C CYS A 54 -10.04 38.05 19.58
N ASN A 55 -9.76 38.78 18.48
CA ASN A 55 -8.50 39.47 18.16
C ASN A 55 -7.21 38.63 18.35
N GLN A 56 -7.32 37.30 18.43
CA GLN A 56 -6.19 36.41 18.71
C GLN A 56 -5.23 36.33 17.52
N MET A 57 -3.94 36.30 17.83
CA MET A 57 -2.88 36.03 16.86
C MET A 57 -2.59 34.53 16.79
N HIS A 58 -2.52 33.99 15.59
CA HIS A 58 -2.23 32.58 15.33
C HIS A 58 -0.94 32.44 14.52
N ILE A 59 0.02 31.67 15.06
CA ILE A 59 1.27 31.37 14.37
C ILE A 59 1.16 29.99 13.72
N SER A 60 1.40 29.93 12.41
CA SER A 60 1.35 28.73 11.59
C SER A 60 2.69 28.45 10.91
N TYR A 61 3.47 27.48 11.41
CA TYR A 61 4.73 27.10 10.78
C TYR A 61 4.57 26.27 9.51
N ASN A 62 5.50 26.45 8.58
CA ASN A 62 5.49 25.75 7.29
C ASN A 62 5.77 24.25 7.43
N SER A 63 5.21 23.49 6.48
CA SER A 63 5.41 22.04 6.39
C SER A 63 6.68 21.71 5.61
N CYS A 64 7.39 20.63 5.97
CA CYS A 64 8.55 20.16 5.21
C CYS A 64 8.21 19.54 3.84
N ARG A 65 6.92 19.28 3.58
CA ARG A 65 6.38 18.68 2.34
C ARG A 65 6.96 17.30 1.98
N ASN A 66 7.81 16.71 2.81
CA ASN A 66 8.36 15.38 2.57
C ASN A 66 7.22 14.33 2.61
N ARG A 67 7.18 13.43 1.63
CA ARG A 67 6.17 12.37 1.50
C ARG A 67 6.14 11.39 2.68
N HIS A 68 7.22 11.33 3.46
CA HIS A 68 7.35 10.46 4.62
C HIS A 68 6.91 11.12 5.94
N CYS A 69 6.63 12.43 5.93
CA CYS A 69 6.25 13.15 7.14
C CYS A 69 4.79 12.88 7.50
N PRO A 70 4.49 12.41 8.73
CA PRO A 70 3.12 12.07 9.15
C PRO A 70 2.19 13.29 9.28
N LYS A 71 2.77 14.51 9.32
CA LYS A 71 2.04 15.79 9.41
C LYS A 71 1.79 16.43 8.04
N CYS A 72 2.41 15.92 6.99
CA CYS A 72 2.33 16.49 5.65
C CYS A 72 1.39 15.66 4.75
N GLN A 73 1.10 16.19 3.56
CA GLN A 73 0.40 15.48 2.48
C GLN A 73 -1.05 15.06 2.77
N GLY A 74 -1.66 15.53 3.86
CA GLY A 74 -3.06 15.22 4.20
C GLY A 74 -4.05 15.60 3.10
N HIS A 75 -3.92 16.80 2.51
CA HIS A 75 -4.78 17.24 1.40
C HIS A 75 -4.57 16.37 0.14
N LYS A 76 -3.32 16.03 -0.22
CA LYS A 76 -3.05 15.16 -1.38
C LYS A 76 -3.64 13.77 -1.20
N ARG A 77 -3.60 13.25 0.03
CA ARG A 77 -4.26 11.99 0.39
C ARG A 77 -5.76 12.07 0.16
N GLN A 78 -6.39 13.16 0.59
CA GLN A 78 -7.82 13.38 0.36
C GLN A 78 -8.16 13.50 -1.13
N GLN A 79 -7.39 14.28 -1.90
CA GLN A 79 -7.57 14.38 -3.35
C GLN A 79 -7.41 13.02 -4.04
N TRP A 80 -6.40 12.24 -3.65
CA TRP A 80 -6.17 10.91 -4.19
C TRP A 80 -7.32 9.96 -3.82
N ILE A 81 -7.86 10.05 -2.60
CA ILE A 81 -9.03 9.28 -2.15
C ILE A 81 -10.27 9.63 -3.00
N LEU A 82 -10.57 10.92 -3.16
CA LEU A 82 -11.69 11.40 -3.97
C LEU A 82 -11.58 10.93 -5.43
N ALA A 83 -10.37 10.93 -6.00
CA ALA A 83 -10.14 10.42 -7.34
C ALA A 83 -10.44 8.91 -7.45
N ARG A 84 -10.05 8.12 -6.45
CA ARG A 84 -10.37 6.67 -6.42
C ARG A 84 -11.85 6.42 -6.15
N GLU A 85 -12.51 7.24 -5.33
CA GLU A 85 -13.96 7.18 -5.10
C GLU A 85 -14.74 7.24 -6.41
N ASN A 86 -14.36 8.16 -7.30
CA ASN A 86 -15.01 8.34 -8.59
C ASN A 86 -14.79 7.17 -9.57
N GLU A 87 -13.85 6.26 -9.29
CA GLU A 87 -13.61 5.06 -10.10
C GLU A 87 -14.42 3.85 -9.60
N LEU A 88 -15.02 3.94 -8.40
CA LEU A 88 -15.78 2.86 -7.80
C LEU A 88 -17.19 2.80 -8.37
N ILE A 89 -17.55 1.61 -8.85
CA ILE A 89 -18.90 1.26 -9.29
C ILE A 89 -19.70 0.61 -8.15
N ASN A 90 -21.02 0.62 -8.26
CA ASN A 90 -21.92 0.04 -7.27
C ASN A 90 -21.90 -1.50 -7.31
N THR A 91 -20.96 -2.10 -6.57
CA THR A 91 -20.81 -3.56 -6.45
C THR A 91 -20.11 -3.91 -5.12
N SER A 92 -20.07 -5.20 -4.79
CA SER A 92 -19.26 -5.69 -3.68
C SER A 92 -17.79 -5.66 -4.04
N TYR A 93 -16.91 -5.41 -3.06
CA TYR A 93 -15.47 -5.38 -3.31
C TYR A 93 -14.74 -6.36 -2.41
N TYR A 94 -13.77 -7.06 -2.97
CA TYR A 94 -13.00 -8.07 -2.27
C TYR A 94 -11.60 -7.54 -1.98
N HIS A 95 -11.19 -7.72 -0.73
CA HIS A 95 -9.83 -7.42 -0.30
C HIS A 95 -8.97 -8.67 -0.46
N MET A 96 -8.03 -8.61 -1.40
CA MET A 96 -7.03 -9.65 -1.61
C MET A 96 -5.65 -9.14 -1.17
N VAL A 97 -4.83 -10.00 -0.56
CA VAL A 97 -3.45 -9.63 -0.17
C VAL A 97 -2.47 -10.65 -0.70
N PHE A 98 -1.54 -10.22 -1.52
CA PHE A 98 -0.45 -11.04 -2.05
C PHE A 98 0.82 -10.79 -1.25
N THR A 99 1.31 -11.80 -0.54
CA THR A 99 2.44 -11.65 0.39
C THR A 99 3.68 -12.37 -0.15
N LEU A 100 4.84 -11.71 -0.12
CA LEU A 100 6.11 -12.35 -0.44
C LEU A 100 6.62 -13.15 0.77
N PRO A 101 7.08 -14.39 0.58
CA PRO A 101 7.66 -15.17 1.68
C PRO A 101 9.02 -14.62 2.12
N SER A 102 9.37 -14.89 3.39
CA SER A 102 10.63 -14.46 4.02
C SER A 102 11.91 -14.77 3.23
N GLN A 103 11.91 -15.85 2.46
CA GLN A 103 12.99 -16.30 1.59
C GLN A 103 13.36 -15.25 0.54
N LEU A 104 12.39 -14.42 0.13
CA LEU A 104 12.60 -13.34 -0.82
C LEU A 104 13.07 -12.04 -0.15
N HIS A 105 13.10 -11.93 1.18
CA HIS A 105 13.35 -10.64 1.84
C HIS A 105 14.71 -10.04 1.45
N LYS A 106 15.79 -10.83 1.49
CA LYS A 106 17.14 -10.36 1.11
C LYS A 106 17.17 -9.87 -0.34
N LEU A 107 16.63 -10.66 -1.26
CA LEU A 107 16.54 -10.31 -2.69
C LEU A 107 15.70 -9.05 -2.91
N THR A 108 14.57 -8.94 -2.20
CA THR A 108 13.64 -7.82 -2.30
C THR A 108 14.25 -6.54 -1.77
N PHE A 109 14.96 -6.60 -0.65
CA PHE A 109 15.54 -5.43 -0.01
C PHE A 109 16.58 -4.74 -0.90
N THR A 110 17.37 -5.52 -1.66
CA THR A 110 18.38 -4.98 -2.57
C THR A 110 17.84 -4.67 -3.98
N ASN A 111 16.72 -5.29 -4.40
CA ASN A 111 16.17 -5.17 -5.75
C ASN A 111 14.73 -4.65 -5.79
N GLN A 112 14.40 -3.71 -4.89
CA GLN A 112 13.05 -3.23 -4.63
C GLN A 112 12.28 -2.85 -5.90
N LYS A 113 12.87 -2.05 -6.80
CA LYS A 113 12.21 -1.61 -8.04
C LYS A 113 11.76 -2.79 -8.91
N ILE A 114 12.63 -3.77 -9.12
CA ILE A 114 12.36 -4.94 -9.96
C ILE A 114 11.35 -5.85 -9.28
N ILE A 115 11.59 -6.20 -8.01
CA ILE A 115 10.76 -7.16 -7.28
C ILE A 115 9.34 -6.63 -7.05
N TYR A 116 9.20 -5.35 -6.71
CA TYR A 116 7.88 -4.75 -6.56
C TYR A 116 7.16 -4.66 -7.91
N SER A 117 7.85 -4.30 -9.00
CA SER A 117 7.25 -4.34 -10.35
C SER A 117 6.73 -5.73 -10.70
N ILE A 118 7.50 -6.79 -10.41
CA ILE A 118 7.06 -8.18 -10.57
C ILE A 118 5.83 -8.46 -9.70
N LEU A 119 5.84 -8.05 -8.42
CA LEU A 119 4.70 -8.24 -7.51
C LEU A 119 3.40 -7.64 -8.05
N PHE A 120 3.42 -6.38 -8.49
CA PHE A 120 2.25 -5.73 -9.09
C PHE A 120 1.77 -6.47 -10.35
N LYS A 121 2.70 -6.76 -11.29
CA LYS A 121 2.35 -7.41 -12.56
C LYS A 121 1.83 -8.82 -12.37
N THR A 122 2.46 -9.63 -11.53
CA THR A 122 2.05 -11.00 -11.28
C THR A 122 0.73 -11.05 -10.53
N ALA A 123 0.51 -10.21 -9.51
CA ALA A 123 -0.76 -10.15 -8.81
C ALA A 123 -1.91 -9.81 -9.77
N TRP A 124 -1.74 -8.77 -10.60
CA TRP A 124 -2.73 -8.41 -11.62
C TRP A 124 -2.99 -9.54 -12.61
N SER A 125 -1.93 -10.16 -13.14
CA SER A 125 -2.04 -11.28 -14.07
C SER A 125 -2.88 -12.42 -13.50
N VAL A 126 -2.69 -12.78 -12.23
CA VAL A 126 -3.47 -13.83 -11.57
C VAL A 126 -4.93 -13.42 -11.40
N VAL A 127 -5.20 -12.20 -10.89
CA VAL A 127 -6.57 -11.69 -10.71
C VAL A 127 -7.32 -11.65 -12.03
N ARG A 128 -6.69 -11.10 -13.08
CA ARG A 128 -7.27 -10.98 -14.42
C ARG A 128 -7.65 -12.33 -14.99
N ASP A 129 -6.75 -13.31 -14.95
CA ASP A 129 -6.99 -14.60 -15.59
C ASP A 129 -8.05 -15.42 -14.83
N PHE A 130 -8.10 -15.31 -13.50
CA PHE A 130 -9.17 -15.91 -12.71
C PHE A 130 -10.52 -15.21 -12.98
N ALA A 131 -10.56 -13.89 -13.14
CA ALA A 131 -11.78 -13.17 -13.51
C ALA A 131 -12.29 -13.58 -14.91
N SER A 132 -11.40 -13.74 -15.88
CA SER A 132 -11.77 -14.17 -17.23
C SER A 132 -12.40 -15.57 -17.29
N ASN A 133 -12.15 -16.42 -16.28
CA ASN A 133 -12.70 -17.77 -16.24
C ASN A 133 -14.23 -17.75 -15.95
N PRO A 134 -15.08 -18.31 -16.84
CA PRO A 134 -16.54 -18.35 -16.65
C PRO A 134 -17.03 -19.11 -15.42
N LYS A 135 -16.19 -19.98 -14.81
CA LYS A 135 -16.49 -20.64 -13.54
C LYS A 135 -16.49 -19.68 -12.36
N PHE A 136 -15.80 -18.54 -12.47
CA PHE A 136 -15.71 -17.53 -11.40
C PHE A 136 -16.51 -16.27 -11.75
N ILE A 137 -16.10 -15.52 -12.78
CA ILE A 137 -16.80 -14.30 -13.23
C ILE A 137 -17.15 -14.43 -14.72
N GLY A 138 -16.16 -14.74 -15.57
CA GLY A 138 -16.35 -14.76 -17.03
C GLY A 138 -16.38 -13.36 -17.64
N GLY A 139 -15.55 -12.45 -17.12
CA GLY A 139 -15.52 -11.07 -17.57
C GLY A 139 -14.23 -10.35 -17.20
N LYS A 140 -14.01 -9.19 -17.83
CA LYS A 140 -12.89 -8.28 -17.55
C LYS A 140 -13.17 -7.55 -16.24
N THR A 141 -12.33 -7.78 -15.24
CA THR A 141 -12.40 -7.11 -13.93
C THR A 141 -11.47 -5.89 -13.86
N GLY A 142 -11.40 -5.24 -12.70
CA GLY A 142 -10.44 -4.20 -12.35
C GLY A 142 -9.70 -4.52 -11.05
N MET A 143 -8.69 -3.71 -10.71
CA MET A 143 -7.98 -3.85 -9.43
C MET A 143 -7.33 -2.53 -9.04
N ILE A 144 -7.59 -2.06 -7.82
CA ILE A 144 -6.78 -1.03 -7.17
C ILE A 144 -5.77 -1.75 -6.28
N SER A 145 -4.49 -1.39 -6.34
CA SER A 145 -3.44 -2.07 -5.58
C SER A 145 -2.51 -1.11 -4.84
N ILE A 146 -2.15 -1.48 -3.61
CA ILE A 146 -1.36 -0.66 -2.68
C ILE A 146 -0.28 -1.55 -2.07
N LEU A 147 0.98 -1.14 -2.23
CA LEU A 147 2.14 -1.84 -1.68
C LEU A 147 2.39 -1.43 -0.24
N HIS A 148 2.49 -2.42 0.64
CA HIS A 148 3.06 -2.28 1.98
C HIS A 148 4.35 -3.08 2.09
N THR A 149 5.35 -2.51 2.76
CA THR A 149 6.67 -3.14 2.93
C THR A 149 6.94 -3.62 4.35
N TRP A 150 6.07 -3.29 5.30
CA TRP A 150 6.24 -3.56 6.73
C TRP A 150 5.00 -4.20 7.33
N GLY A 151 5.20 -5.16 8.23
CA GLY A 151 4.13 -5.74 9.05
C GLY A 151 3.81 -4.88 10.27
N GLN A 152 2.75 -5.24 11.01
CA GLN A 152 2.32 -4.52 12.22
C GLN A 152 3.39 -4.45 13.32
N ASN A 153 4.27 -5.46 13.37
CA ASN A 153 5.42 -5.53 14.27
C ASN A 153 6.69 -4.86 13.71
N LEU A 154 6.55 -4.04 12.66
CA LEU A 154 7.64 -3.36 11.97
C LEU A 154 8.73 -4.29 11.41
N SER A 155 8.38 -5.56 11.15
CA SER A 155 9.26 -6.45 10.39
C SER A 155 9.09 -6.20 8.89
N PHE A 156 10.20 -6.31 8.14
CA PHE A 156 10.15 -6.22 6.70
C PHE A 156 9.27 -7.35 6.16
N HIS A 157 8.16 -6.97 5.54
CA HIS A 157 7.11 -7.89 5.10
C HIS A 157 6.42 -7.33 3.86
N PRO A 158 7.02 -7.47 2.67
CA PRO A 158 6.42 -6.94 1.44
C PRO A 158 5.13 -7.68 1.07
N HIS A 159 4.04 -6.94 0.99
CA HIS A 159 2.74 -7.44 0.59
C HIS A 159 1.94 -6.40 -0.19
N LEU A 160 1.11 -6.88 -1.11
CA LEU A 160 0.27 -6.05 -1.97
C LEU A 160 -1.19 -6.22 -1.58
N HIS A 161 -1.81 -5.15 -1.11
CA HIS A 161 -3.25 -5.08 -0.89
C HIS A 161 -3.94 -4.74 -2.20
N CYS A 162 -4.88 -5.57 -2.60
CA CYS A 162 -5.65 -5.43 -3.82
C CYS A 162 -7.14 -5.34 -3.49
N ILE A 163 -7.79 -4.33 -4.03
CA ILE A 163 -9.24 -4.20 -4.00
C ILE A 163 -9.78 -4.56 -5.39
N VAL A 164 -10.58 -5.61 -5.45
CA VAL A 164 -11.09 -6.18 -6.69
C VAL A 164 -12.62 -6.14 -6.66
N PRO A 165 -13.31 -5.62 -7.69
CA PRO A 165 -14.76 -5.64 -7.73
C PRO A 165 -15.27 -7.09 -7.82
N GLY A 166 -16.43 -7.34 -7.23
CA GLY A 166 -17.13 -8.62 -7.19
C GLY A 166 -17.76 -9.03 -8.52
N GLY A 167 -17.14 -8.63 -9.63
CA GLY A 167 -17.64 -8.86 -10.97
C GLY A 167 -16.72 -8.28 -12.05
N GLY A 168 -17.23 -8.28 -13.27
CA GLY A 168 -16.53 -7.76 -14.44
C GLY A 168 -17.44 -7.63 -15.65
N ILE A 169 -16.91 -7.01 -16.70
CA ILE A 169 -17.63 -6.76 -17.95
C ILE A 169 -17.33 -7.87 -18.94
N ASN A 170 -18.35 -8.55 -19.46
CA ASN A 170 -18.18 -9.59 -20.47
C ASN A 170 -17.94 -8.98 -21.88
N PRO A 171 -17.62 -9.78 -22.91
CA PRO A 171 -17.41 -9.26 -24.28
C PRO A 171 -18.61 -8.48 -24.84
N ASN A 172 -19.83 -8.80 -24.39
CA ASN A 172 -21.06 -8.11 -24.79
C ASN A 172 -21.32 -6.82 -23.99
N LYS A 173 -20.30 -6.31 -23.29
CA LYS A 173 -20.37 -5.10 -22.42
C LYS A 173 -21.40 -5.19 -21.28
N LYS A 174 -21.85 -6.40 -20.92
CA LYS A 174 -22.77 -6.62 -19.81
C LYS A 174 -22.02 -6.97 -18.54
N TRP A 175 -22.52 -6.45 -17.41
CA TRP A 175 -21.98 -6.78 -16.09
C TRP A 175 -22.23 -8.25 -15.74
N LYS A 176 -21.21 -8.92 -15.21
CA LYS A 176 -21.27 -10.27 -14.64
C LYS A 176 -20.81 -10.22 -13.20
N THR A 177 -21.71 -10.56 -12.28
CA THR A 177 -21.40 -10.72 -10.86
C THR A 177 -20.64 -12.04 -10.64
N ALA A 178 -19.69 -12.04 -9.71
CA ALA A 178 -18.96 -13.22 -9.30
C ALA A 178 -19.91 -14.28 -8.72
N LYS A 179 -19.63 -15.55 -9.03
CA LYS A 179 -20.47 -16.69 -8.62
C LYS A 179 -20.18 -17.21 -7.21
N GLY A 180 -19.30 -16.55 -6.44
CA GLY A 180 -18.90 -16.99 -5.10
C GLY A 180 -19.99 -16.76 -4.05
N LYS A 181 -20.06 -17.61 -3.02
CA LYS A 181 -20.99 -17.49 -1.87
C LYS A 181 -20.59 -16.36 -0.88
N ASP A 182 -20.16 -15.20 -1.37
CA ASP A 182 -19.75 -14.01 -0.59
C ASP A 182 -18.64 -14.22 0.47
N LYS A 183 -17.92 -15.36 0.46
CA LYS A 183 -16.82 -15.63 1.39
C LYS A 183 -15.46 -15.19 0.83
N TYR A 184 -15.25 -15.39 -0.46
CA TYR A 184 -14.03 -15.03 -1.18
C TYR A 184 -14.36 -14.91 -2.68
N LEU A 185 -13.61 -14.06 -3.40
CA LEU A 185 -13.81 -13.87 -4.84
C LEU A 185 -13.38 -15.10 -5.65
N PHE A 186 -12.25 -15.68 -5.27
CA PHE A 186 -11.61 -16.78 -5.97
C PHE A 186 -11.04 -17.81 -4.98
N PRO A 187 -10.89 -19.09 -5.37
CA PRO A 187 -10.34 -20.12 -4.50
C PRO A 187 -8.89 -19.80 -4.08
N VAL A 188 -8.71 -19.42 -2.81
CA VAL A 188 -7.43 -18.96 -2.24
C VAL A 188 -6.28 -19.95 -2.47
N LYS A 189 -6.54 -21.26 -2.29
CA LYS A 189 -5.53 -22.31 -2.50
C LYS A 189 -5.05 -22.36 -3.96
N ALA A 190 -5.94 -22.17 -4.92
CA ALA A 190 -5.60 -22.19 -6.34
C ALA A 190 -4.79 -20.94 -6.71
N ILE A 191 -5.27 -19.75 -6.33
CA ILE A 191 -4.57 -18.49 -6.57
C ILE A 191 -3.16 -18.50 -5.95
N SER A 192 -3.03 -18.98 -4.71
CA SER A 192 -1.72 -19.03 -4.03
C SER A 192 -0.70 -19.89 -4.79
N LYS A 193 -1.14 -21.01 -5.37
CA LYS A 193 -0.28 -21.88 -6.20
C LYS A 193 0.12 -21.19 -7.51
N VAL A 194 -0.84 -20.59 -8.21
CA VAL A 194 -0.59 -19.92 -9.50
C VAL A 194 0.28 -18.68 -9.32
N PHE A 195 0.02 -17.89 -8.29
CA PHE A 195 0.83 -16.72 -7.93
C PHE A 195 2.27 -17.13 -7.64
N ARG A 196 2.50 -18.13 -6.80
CA ARG A 196 3.84 -18.66 -6.52
C ARG A 196 4.57 -19.07 -7.81
N ALA A 197 3.90 -19.83 -8.68
CA ALA A 197 4.51 -20.32 -9.91
C ALA A 197 4.92 -19.17 -10.84
N ARG A 198 3.99 -18.26 -11.16
CA ARG A 198 4.25 -17.10 -12.04
C ARG A 198 5.27 -16.14 -11.45
N PHE A 199 5.20 -15.88 -10.15
CA PHE A 199 6.17 -14.99 -9.51
C PHE A 199 7.57 -15.61 -9.58
N THR A 200 7.70 -16.89 -9.29
CA THR A 200 9.00 -17.58 -9.33
C THR A 200 9.57 -17.66 -10.75
N GLU A 201 8.72 -17.85 -11.76
CA GLU A 201 9.09 -17.74 -13.16
C GLU A 201 9.65 -16.34 -13.48
N GLN A 202 8.97 -15.27 -13.06
CA GLN A 202 9.47 -13.91 -13.26
C GLN A 202 10.81 -13.66 -12.54
N ILE A 203 11.02 -14.25 -11.37
CA ILE A 203 12.33 -14.17 -10.69
C ILE A 203 13.40 -14.86 -11.52
N ARG A 204 13.14 -16.04 -12.10
CA ARG A 204 14.10 -16.75 -12.97
C ARG A 204 14.52 -15.93 -14.19
N LEU A 205 13.61 -15.14 -14.75
CA LEU A 205 13.90 -14.29 -15.91
C LEU A 205 14.78 -13.08 -15.57
N HIS A 206 14.74 -12.59 -14.33
CA HIS A 206 15.44 -11.36 -13.93
C HIS A 206 16.70 -11.62 -13.09
N PHE A 207 16.83 -12.81 -12.51
CA PHE A 207 17.90 -13.14 -11.57
C PHE A 207 18.49 -14.52 -11.85
N ASN A 208 19.81 -14.58 -11.96
CA ASN A 208 20.55 -15.83 -12.00
C ASN A 208 20.84 -16.30 -10.55
N LEU A 209 19.98 -17.17 -10.01
CA LEU A 209 20.07 -17.68 -8.65
C LEU A 209 20.21 -19.20 -8.68
N GLU A 210 20.82 -19.78 -7.64
CA GLU A 210 21.00 -21.23 -7.54
C GLU A 210 19.66 -21.98 -7.55
N GLN A 211 19.64 -23.18 -8.14
CA GLN A 211 18.44 -24.02 -8.17
C GLN A 211 17.90 -24.36 -6.77
N LYS A 212 18.77 -24.41 -5.75
CA LYS A 212 18.40 -24.60 -4.35
C LYS A 212 17.46 -23.49 -3.85
N PHE A 213 17.70 -22.24 -4.26
CA PHE A 213 16.84 -21.10 -3.91
C PHE A 213 15.43 -21.30 -4.46
N TYR A 214 15.31 -21.67 -5.74
CA TYR A 214 14.02 -21.92 -6.37
C TYR A 214 13.28 -23.10 -5.74
N LYS A 215 13.98 -24.20 -5.44
CA LYS A 215 13.38 -25.34 -4.70
C LYS A 215 12.82 -24.90 -3.35
N CYS A 216 13.54 -24.05 -2.61
CA CYS A 216 13.09 -23.51 -1.33
C CYS A 216 11.77 -22.72 -1.46
N LEU A 217 11.60 -21.91 -2.52
CA LEU A 217 10.36 -21.16 -2.76
C LEU A 217 9.14 -22.07 -2.96
N PHE A 218 9.33 -23.24 -3.60
CA PHE A 218 8.25 -24.21 -3.86
C PHE A 218 7.94 -25.11 -2.66
N GLN A 219 8.88 -25.32 -1.75
CA GLN A 219 8.65 -26.02 -0.47
C GLN A 219 7.72 -25.23 0.46
N LYS A 220 7.71 -23.89 0.36
CA LYS A 220 6.83 -23.04 1.17
C LYS A 220 5.44 -22.91 0.55
N LYS A 221 4.43 -22.91 1.42
CA LYS A 221 3.07 -22.50 1.07
C LYS A 221 3.03 -20.98 1.04
N TRP A 222 2.85 -20.42 -0.15
CA TRP A 222 2.63 -18.98 -0.30
C TRP A 222 1.22 -18.64 0.14
N VAL A 223 1.03 -17.45 0.69
CA VAL A 223 -0.26 -17.02 1.23
C VAL A 223 -0.76 -15.86 0.38
N VAL A 224 -1.87 -16.11 -0.32
CA VAL A 224 -2.76 -15.05 -0.75
C VAL A 224 -3.95 -15.03 0.18
N TYR A 225 -4.19 -13.91 0.85
CA TYR A 225 -5.35 -13.76 1.70
C TYR A 225 -6.51 -13.18 0.89
N CYS A 226 -7.74 -13.62 1.15
CA CYS A 226 -8.94 -13.00 0.60
C CYS A 226 -9.93 -12.83 1.76
N LYS A 227 -10.26 -11.59 2.08
CA LYS A 227 -11.27 -11.27 3.10
C LYS A 227 -12.67 -11.38 2.50
N ARG A 228 -13.67 -11.55 3.38
CA ARG A 228 -15.07 -11.27 3.07
C ARG A 228 -15.23 -9.86 2.48
N PRO A 229 -16.20 -9.64 1.59
CA PRO A 229 -16.31 -8.42 0.83
C PRO A 229 -16.57 -7.22 1.73
N PHE A 230 -16.04 -6.07 1.33
CA PHE A 230 -16.60 -4.80 1.72
C PHE A 230 -18.01 -4.70 1.13
N TYR A 231 -18.98 -4.34 1.96
CA TYR A 231 -20.38 -4.21 1.54
C TYR A 231 -20.56 -3.14 0.45
N GLY A 232 -19.64 -2.17 0.31
CA GLY A 232 -19.67 -1.22 -0.79
C GLY A 232 -18.45 -0.31 -0.92
N PRO A 233 -18.51 0.66 -1.85
CA PRO A 233 -17.43 1.62 -2.15
C PRO A 233 -16.91 2.41 -0.94
N LYS A 234 -17.80 2.85 -0.04
CA LYS A 234 -17.41 3.66 1.13
C LYS A 234 -16.40 2.95 2.03
N GLN A 235 -16.59 1.65 2.27
CA GLN A 235 -15.69 0.86 3.12
C GLN A 235 -14.34 0.58 2.42
N VAL A 236 -14.35 0.43 1.10
CA VAL A 236 -13.12 0.36 0.29
C VAL A 236 -12.29 1.60 0.50
N ILE A 237 -12.93 2.77 0.51
CA ILE A 237 -12.25 4.05 0.61
C ILE A 237 -11.74 4.32 2.01
N GLU A 238 -12.53 4.02 3.03
CA GLU A 238 -12.05 4.10 4.40
C GLU A 238 -10.81 3.22 4.60
N TYR A 239 -10.82 2.01 4.02
CA TYR A 239 -9.68 1.12 4.02
C TYR A 239 -8.49 1.72 3.29
N ILE A 240 -8.63 1.94 1.98
CA ILE A 240 -7.58 2.46 1.09
C ILE A 240 -6.99 3.75 1.67
N GLY A 241 -7.85 4.67 2.09
CA GLY A 241 -7.47 5.97 2.61
C GLY A 241 -6.57 5.85 3.83
N ARG A 242 -6.78 4.92 4.76
CA ARG A 242 -5.89 4.75 5.93
C ARG A 242 -4.47 4.35 5.55
N TYR A 243 -4.31 3.67 4.42
CA TYR A 243 -3.09 2.99 4.02
C TYR A 243 -2.34 3.69 2.88
N THR A 244 -2.96 4.65 2.21
CA THR A 244 -2.28 5.52 1.24
C THR A 244 -1.76 6.80 1.90
N HIS A 245 -0.52 7.14 1.55
CA HIS A 245 0.15 8.39 1.95
C HIS A 245 0.41 8.55 3.46
N LYS A 246 0.24 7.48 4.24
CA LYS A 246 0.91 7.29 5.52
C LYS A 246 2.07 6.33 5.29
N VAL A 247 3.23 6.63 5.84
CA VAL A 247 4.36 5.69 5.85
C VAL A 247 3.93 4.53 6.74
N ALA A 248 3.91 3.32 6.18
CA ALA A 248 3.87 2.08 6.94
C ALA A 248 5.24 1.85 7.59
#